data_AF-A0A527ZNE6-F1
#
_entry.id   AF-A0A527ZNE6-F1
#
_cell.length_a   1.000
_cell.length_b   1.000
_cell.length_c   1.000
_cell.angle_alpha   90.00
_cell.angle_beta   90.00
_cell.angle_gamma   90.00
#
_symmetry.space_group_name_H-M   'P 1'
#
loop_
_entity.id
_entity.type
_entity.pdbx_description
1 polymer ?
#
loop_
_entity_poly.entity_id
_entity_poly.type
_entity_poly.pdbx_seq_one_letter_code
_entity_poly.pdbx_strand_id
1 'polypeptide(L)'
;MQANAFDPPEGSLRRSVGRGAIITALAQSVRVATQIVSVIVLSRLLSPQDFGVVAMCAPVLAFIALFQDFGLTQATVQKSGIKHEEVNYLFWVNVAVSALLVCVLAGAAPLVAAFYGEPRVSGLVAALGLQIIAYGLGAQHLALLTRRMQFARLAIIDVASAIAGLAVSIAWTFIDRSY
;
A
#
# COMPACT_ATOMS: atom_id res chain seq x y z
N MET A 1 -36.28 0.18 -2.30
CA MET A 1 -34.83 0.03 -2.12
C MET A 1 -34.19 1.18 -2.89
N GLN A 2 -33.72 2.24 -2.22
CA GLN A 2 -33.11 3.37 -2.94
C GLN A 2 -31.73 2.94 -3.42
N ALA A 3 -31.48 3.05 -4.72
CA ALA A 3 -30.19 2.74 -5.32
C ALA A 3 -29.13 3.68 -4.73
N ASN A 4 -28.22 3.13 -3.93
CA ASN A 4 -27.10 3.88 -3.38
C ASN A 4 -26.03 4.04 -4.46
N ALA A 5 -25.49 5.26 -4.63
CA ALA A 5 -24.42 5.54 -5.59
C ALA A 5 -23.16 4.66 -5.39
N PHE A 6 -23.00 4.05 -4.21
CA PHE A 6 -21.86 3.20 -3.88
C PHE A 6 -22.12 1.69 -4.02
N ASP A 7 -23.35 1.27 -4.28
CA ASP A 7 -23.69 -0.15 -4.40
C ASP A 7 -23.33 -0.69 -5.80
N PRO A 8 -23.03 -2.00 -5.90
CA PRO A 8 -22.72 -2.63 -7.19
C PRO A 8 -23.93 -2.58 -8.15
N PRO A 9 -23.70 -2.42 -9.47
CA PRO A 9 -24.78 -2.37 -10.46
C PRO A 9 -25.58 -3.69 -10.51
N GLU A 10 -26.91 -3.59 -10.67
CA GLU A 10 -27.81 -4.75 -10.68
C GLU A 10 -27.41 -5.77 -11.77
N GLY A 11 -27.40 -7.07 -11.40
CA GLY A 11 -27.03 -8.15 -12.32
C GLY A 11 -25.53 -8.38 -12.51
N SER A 12 -24.64 -7.61 -11.87
CA SER A 12 -23.19 -7.80 -12.03
C SER A 12 -22.66 -9.04 -11.31
N LEU A 13 -23.26 -9.45 -10.18
CA LEU A 13 -22.67 -10.41 -9.21
C LEU A 13 -22.08 -11.68 -9.83
N ARG A 14 -22.85 -12.49 -10.59
CA ARG A 14 -22.34 -13.78 -11.10
C ARG A 14 -21.24 -13.61 -12.16
N ARG A 15 -21.34 -12.59 -13.02
CA ARG A 15 -20.36 -12.35 -14.11
C ARG A 15 -19.14 -11.56 -13.61
N SER A 16 -19.32 -10.66 -12.65
CA SER A 16 -18.27 -9.84 -12.05
C SER A 16 -17.44 -10.58 -11.02
N VAL A 17 -18.00 -11.55 -10.29
CA VAL A 17 -17.25 -12.37 -9.33
C VAL A 17 -16.25 -13.28 -10.05
N GLY A 18 -16.68 -14.03 -11.08
CA GLY A 18 -15.77 -14.93 -11.81
C GLY A 18 -14.66 -14.18 -12.56
N ARG A 19 -15.03 -13.13 -13.31
CA ARG A 19 -14.05 -12.30 -14.03
C ARG A 19 -13.19 -11.48 -13.07
N GLY A 20 -13.75 -10.99 -11.97
CA GLY A 20 -13.05 -10.25 -10.93
C GLY A 20 -12.03 -11.10 -10.19
N ALA A 21 -12.36 -12.35 -9.87
CA ALA A 21 -11.44 -13.30 -9.25
C ALA A 21 -10.24 -13.58 -10.16
N ILE A 22 -10.47 -13.86 -11.46
CA ILE A 22 -9.39 -14.08 -12.43
C ILE A 22 -8.51 -12.83 -12.57
N ILE A 23 -9.11 -11.64 -12.69
CA ILE A 23 -8.37 -10.39 -12.81
C ILE A 23 -7.54 -10.11 -11.55
N THR A 24 -8.10 -10.33 -10.37
CA THR A 24 -7.40 -10.12 -9.10
C THR A 24 -6.27 -11.13 -8.93
N ALA A 25 -6.49 -12.40 -9.29
CA ALA A 25 -5.45 -13.43 -9.27
C ALA A 25 -4.31 -13.12 -10.26
N LEU A 26 -4.64 -12.62 -11.45
CA LEU A 26 -3.65 -12.18 -12.44
C LEU A 26 -2.88 -10.96 -11.94
N ALA A 27 -3.57 -9.95 -11.39
CA ALA A 27 -2.94 -8.76 -10.83
C ALA A 27 -1.99 -9.12 -9.67
N GLN A 28 -2.42 -10.02 -8.78
CA GLN A 28 -1.59 -10.51 -7.69
C GLN A 28 -0.38 -11.29 -8.21
N SER A 29 -0.55 -12.11 -9.24
CA SER A 29 0.57 -12.82 -9.89
C SER A 29 1.58 -11.84 -10.49
N VAL A 30 1.11 -10.81 -11.20
CA VAL A 30 1.96 -9.75 -11.77
C VAL A 30 2.69 -9.01 -10.66
N ARG A 31 1.99 -8.62 -9.59
CA ARG A 31 2.59 -7.94 -8.43
C ARG A 31 3.69 -8.78 -7.78
N VAL A 32 3.44 -10.06 -7.53
CA VAL A 32 4.44 -10.98 -6.97
C VAL A 32 5.63 -11.13 -7.92
N ALA A 33 5.39 -11.28 -9.23
CA ALA A 33 6.46 -11.34 -10.22
C ALA A 33 7.29 -10.04 -10.23
N THR A 34 6.66 -8.87 -10.23
CA THR A 34 7.35 -7.57 -10.14
C THR A 34 8.15 -7.44 -8.85
N GLN A 35 7.64 -7.94 -7.72
CA GLN A 35 8.34 -7.92 -6.44
C GLN A 35 9.58 -8.82 -6.47
N ILE A 36 9.47 -10.03 -7.02
CA ILE A 36 10.61 -10.96 -7.21
C ILE A 36 11.67 -10.32 -8.12
N VAL A 37 11.25 -9.77 -9.27
CA VAL A 37 12.16 -9.08 -10.20
C VAL A 37 12.85 -7.91 -9.50
N SER A 38 12.11 -7.12 -8.72
CA SER A 38 12.67 -5.99 -7.97
C SER A 38 13.72 -6.47 -6.97
N VAL A 39 13.47 -7.53 -6.22
CA VAL A 39 14.44 -8.10 -5.28
C VAL A 39 15.70 -8.59 -6.01
N ILE A 40 15.54 -9.31 -7.13
CA ILE A 40 16.67 -9.81 -7.92
C ILE A 40 17.51 -8.66 -8.47
N VAL A 41 16.86 -7.65 -9.07
CA VAL A 41 17.55 -6.47 -9.62
C VAL A 41 18.25 -5.70 -8.50
N LEU A 42 17.53 -5.36 -7.43
CA LEU A 42 18.09 -4.62 -6.30
C LEU A 42 19.24 -5.39 -5.62
N SER A 43 19.15 -6.71 -5.48
CA SER A 43 20.26 -7.52 -4.93
C SER A 43 21.53 -7.52 -5.78
N ARG A 44 21.41 -7.21 -7.08
CA ARG A 44 22.56 -7.08 -8.00
C ARG A 44 23.09 -5.66 -8.09
N LEU A 45 22.23 -4.66 -7.88
CA LEU A 45 22.60 -3.24 -7.93
C LEU A 45 23.13 -2.73 -6.59
N LEU A 46 22.57 -3.21 -5.48
CA LEU A 46 22.95 -2.80 -4.14
C LEU A 46 24.09 -3.68 -3.62
N SER A 47 24.97 -3.09 -2.81
CA SER A 47 25.92 -3.89 -2.03
C SER A 47 25.15 -4.79 -1.03
N PRO A 48 25.74 -5.94 -0.62
CA PRO A 48 25.12 -6.79 0.41
C PRO A 48 24.78 -6.04 1.70
N GLN A 49 25.56 -5.00 2.02
CA GLN A 49 25.35 -4.15 3.19
C GLN A 49 24.08 -3.31 3.05
N ASP A 50 23.89 -2.65 1.90
CA ASP A 50 22.70 -1.82 1.64
C ASP A 50 21.42 -2.66 1.60
N PHE A 51 21.50 -3.85 1.00
CA PHE A 51 20.38 -4.79 0.99
C PHE A 51 20.00 -5.22 2.42
N GLY A 52 20.99 -5.42 3.30
CA GLY A 52 20.79 -5.69 4.72
C GLY A 52 20.02 -4.58 5.43
N VAL A 53 20.37 -3.31 5.20
CA VAL A 53 19.68 -2.13 5.79
C VAL A 53 18.19 -2.12 5.40
N VAL A 54 17.88 -2.38 4.12
CA VAL A 54 16.49 -2.45 3.64
C VAL A 54 15.74 -3.61 4.29
N ALA A 55 16.38 -4.79 4.39
CA ALA A 55 15.78 -5.97 5.00
C ALA A 55 15.45 -5.76 6.49
N MET A 56 16.27 -5.01 7.24
CA MET A 56 16.00 -4.64 8.63
C MET A 56 14.73 -3.80 8.80
N CYS A 57 14.32 -3.06 7.77
CA CYS A 57 13.10 -2.25 7.82
C CYS A 57 11.81 -3.06 7.56
N ALA A 58 11.92 -4.25 6.97
CA ALA A 58 10.75 -5.05 6.58
C ALA A 58 9.86 -5.49 7.78
N PRO A 59 10.40 -5.94 8.92
CA PRO A 59 9.57 -6.25 10.10
C PRO A 59 8.82 -5.03 10.63
N VAL A 60 9.44 -3.85 10.61
CA VAL A 60 8.83 -2.58 11.04
C VAL A 60 7.63 -2.25 10.14
N LEU A 61 7.81 -2.37 8.83
CA LEU A 61 6.71 -2.19 7.85
C LEU A 61 5.56 -3.15 8.08
N ALA A 62 5.87 -4.44 8.25
CA ALA A 62 4.86 -5.45 8.49
C ALA A 62 4.06 -5.15 9.77
N PHE A 63 4.75 -4.71 10.83
CA PHE A 63 4.10 -4.33 12.07
C PHE A 63 3.17 -3.14 11.91
N ILE A 64 3.62 -2.06 11.26
CA ILE A 64 2.80 -0.87 11.03
C ILE A 64 1.57 -1.17 10.16
N ALA A 65 1.73 -2.00 9.13
CA ALA A 65 0.64 -2.36 8.23
C ALA A 65 -0.55 -3.01 8.97
N LEU A 66 -0.31 -3.72 10.09
CA LEU A 66 -1.37 -4.30 10.93
C LEU A 66 -2.28 -3.23 11.53
N PHE A 67 -1.74 -2.07 11.91
CA PHE A 67 -2.48 -0.98 12.54
C PHE A 67 -3.09 -0.02 11.53
N GLN A 68 -2.54 0.04 10.33
CA GLN A 68 -2.83 1.07 9.35
C GLN A 68 -4.23 0.98 8.74
N ASP A 69 -4.74 -0.24 8.51
CA ASP A 69 -6.07 -0.44 7.95
C ASP A 69 -7.15 -0.46 9.05
N PHE A 70 -6.82 -0.98 10.24
CA PHE A 70 -7.70 -1.10 11.41
C PHE A 70 -9.12 -1.64 11.09
N GLY A 71 -9.27 -2.41 10.01
CA GLY A 71 -10.56 -2.90 9.50
C GLY A 71 -11.47 -1.85 8.86
N LEU A 72 -11.05 -0.58 8.76
CA LEU A 72 -11.85 0.54 8.25
C LEU A 72 -12.19 0.38 6.77
N THR A 73 -11.25 -0.13 5.96
CA THR A 73 -11.51 -0.44 4.54
C THR A 73 -12.59 -1.50 4.41
N GLN A 74 -12.53 -2.57 5.24
CA GLN A 74 -13.53 -3.65 5.22
C GLN A 74 -14.91 -3.17 5.70
N ALA A 75 -14.95 -2.30 6.71
CA ALA A 75 -16.21 -1.69 7.16
C ALA A 75 -16.92 -0.93 6.02
N THR A 76 -16.17 -0.17 5.23
CA THR A 76 -16.71 0.52 4.04
C THR A 76 -17.18 -0.44 2.95
N VAL A 77 -16.47 -1.55 2.73
CA VAL A 77 -16.84 -2.56 1.73
C VAL A 77 -18.13 -3.29 2.11
N GLN A 78 -18.29 -3.65 3.38
CA GLN A 78 -19.36 -4.56 3.84
C GLN A 78 -20.63 -3.84 4.29
N LYS A 79 -20.55 -2.57 4.71
CA LYS A 79 -21.70 -1.83 5.26
C LYS A 79 -22.79 -1.59 4.22
N SER A 80 -23.98 -2.16 4.40
CA SER A 80 -25.13 -1.88 3.52
C SER A 80 -25.58 -0.41 3.64
N GLY A 81 -25.93 0.21 2.51
CA GLY A 81 -26.52 1.56 2.52
C GLY A 81 -25.59 2.70 3.00
N ILE A 82 -24.26 2.56 2.87
CA ILE A 82 -23.31 3.58 3.34
C ILE A 82 -23.56 4.95 2.70
N LYS A 83 -23.61 6.01 3.52
CA LYS A 83 -23.80 7.38 3.05
C LYS A 83 -22.46 8.05 2.74
N HIS A 84 -22.50 9.10 1.91
CA HIS A 84 -21.30 9.88 1.57
C HIS A 84 -20.63 10.51 2.81
N GLU A 85 -21.43 10.99 3.77
CA GLU A 85 -20.94 11.54 5.04
C GLU A 85 -20.14 10.52 5.84
N GLU A 86 -20.57 9.25 5.84
CA GLU A 86 -19.89 8.17 6.56
C GLU A 86 -18.56 7.80 5.89
N VAL A 87 -18.52 7.80 4.55
CA VAL A 87 -17.27 7.61 3.80
C VAL A 87 -16.30 8.76 4.06
N ASN A 88 -16.78 10.01 4.06
CA ASN A 88 -15.95 11.18 4.34
C ASN A 88 -15.41 11.14 5.79
N TYR A 89 -16.24 10.72 6.75
CA TYR A 89 -15.78 10.52 8.13
C TYR A 89 -14.68 9.46 8.21
N LEU A 90 -14.89 8.29 7.60
CA LEU A 90 -13.89 7.21 7.58
C LEU A 90 -12.61 7.64 6.86
N PHE A 91 -12.69 8.49 5.83
CA PHE A 91 -11.52 9.06 5.17
C PHE A 91 -10.66 9.86 6.15
N TRP A 92 -11.26 10.79 6.89
CA TRP A 92 -10.54 11.58 7.87
C TRP A 92 -9.98 10.74 9.02
N VAL A 93 -10.68 9.68 9.43
CA VAL A 93 -10.17 8.70 10.40
C VAL A 93 -8.92 8.01 9.85
N ASN A 94 -8.94 7.49 8.62
CA ASN A 94 -7.78 6.85 7.99
C ASN A 94 -6.57 7.81 7.89
N VAL A 95 -6.82 9.07 7.53
CA VAL A 95 -5.77 10.11 7.47
C VAL A 95 -5.19 10.41 8.85
N ALA A 96 -6.04 10.57 9.87
CA ALA A 96 -5.61 10.83 11.24
C ALA A 96 -4.80 9.65 11.83
N VAL A 97 -5.27 8.41 11.63
CA VAL A 97 -4.55 7.19 12.03
C VAL A 97 -3.20 7.10 11.33
N SER A 98 -3.17 7.39 10.02
CA SER A 98 -1.91 7.37 9.25
C SER A 98 -0.94 8.45 9.74
N ALA A 99 -1.41 9.66 10.03
CA ALA A 99 -0.59 10.72 10.59
C ALA A 99 -0.01 10.34 11.96
N LEU A 100 -0.84 9.76 12.84
CA LEU A 100 -0.39 9.26 14.14
C LEU A 100 0.67 8.17 13.99
N LEU A 101 0.46 7.20 13.10
CA LEU A 101 1.41 6.13 12.83
C LEU A 101 2.74 6.66 12.30
N VAL A 102 2.73 7.70 11.46
CA VAL A 102 3.96 8.35 11.00
C VAL A 102 4.69 9.01 12.16
N CYS A 103 4.01 9.73 13.05
CA CYS A 103 4.65 10.33 14.22
C CYS A 103 5.28 9.27 15.13
N VAL A 104 4.55 8.16 15.38
CA VAL A 104 5.06 7.02 16.16
C VAL A 104 6.27 6.39 15.47
N LEU A 105 6.20 6.16 14.16
CA LEU A 105 7.29 5.56 13.39
C LEU A 105 8.54 6.44 13.38
N ALA A 106 8.37 7.75 13.15
CA ALA A 106 9.47 8.72 13.16
C ALA A 106 10.12 8.83 14.56
N GLY A 107 9.32 8.81 15.63
CA GLY A 107 9.82 8.78 17.00
C GLY A 107 10.51 7.46 17.38
N ALA A 108 10.05 6.34 16.81
CA ALA A 108 10.65 5.02 17.03
C ALA A 108 11.89 4.78 16.15
N ALA A 109 12.08 5.51 15.05
CA ALA A 109 13.17 5.28 14.10
C ALA A 109 14.58 5.27 14.73
N PRO A 110 14.94 6.18 15.65
CA PRO A 110 16.23 6.13 16.34
C PRO A 110 16.39 4.89 17.23
N LEU A 111 15.31 4.44 17.87
CA LEU A 111 15.32 3.23 18.69
C LEU A 111 15.53 1.98 17.84
N VAL A 112 14.89 1.91 16.67
CA VAL A 112 15.09 0.81 15.71
C VAL A 112 16.54 0.80 15.21
N ALA A 113 17.11 1.96 14.88
CA ALA A 113 18.51 2.05 14.47
C ALA A 113 19.48 1.62 15.57
N ALA A 114 19.21 2.00 16.82
CA ALA A 114 19.99 1.55 17.97
C ALA A 114 19.89 0.03 18.20
N PHE A 115 18.69 -0.55 18.02
CA PHE A 115 18.47 -2.00 18.15
C PHE A 115 19.27 -2.81 17.12
N TYR A 116 19.32 -2.35 15.87
CA TYR A 116 20.10 -3.01 14.81
C TYR A 116 21.57 -2.61 14.78
N GLY A 117 21.98 -1.59 15.53
CA GLY A 117 23.35 -1.05 15.49
C GLY A 117 23.70 -0.37 14.16
N GLU A 118 22.70 0.06 13.37
CA GLU A 118 22.88 0.59 12.02
C GLU A 118 22.17 1.96 11.88
N PRO A 119 22.92 3.08 11.92
CA PRO A 119 22.35 4.43 11.88
C PRO A 119 21.52 4.72 10.62
N ARG A 120 21.86 4.10 9.49
CA ARG A 120 21.16 4.29 8.21
C ARG A 120 19.70 3.83 8.26
N VAL A 121 19.39 2.88 9.13
CA VAL A 121 18.01 2.38 9.35
C VAL A 121 17.09 3.51 9.82
N SER A 122 17.57 4.45 10.64
CA SER A 122 16.72 5.53 11.17
C SER A 122 16.14 6.38 10.04
N GLY A 123 16.97 6.78 9.07
CA GLY A 123 16.53 7.58 7.93
C GLY A 123 15.56 6.82 7.04
N LEU A 124 15.85 5.53 6.81
CA LEU A 124 15.00 4.68 5.97
C LEU A 124 13.63 4.45 6.61
N VAL A 125 13.59 4.12 7.90
CA VAL A 125 12.34 3.94 8.66
C VAL A 125 11.51 5.23 8.69
N ALA A 126 12.13 6.40 8.87
CA ALA A 126 11.41 7.66 8.79
C ALA A 126 10.83 7.92 7.38
N ALA A 127 11.60 7.62 6.32
CA ALA A 127 11.16 7.78 4.93
C ALA A 127 9.95 6.89 4.59
N LEU A 128 9.86 5.69 5.19
CA LEU A 128 8.69 4.81 5.04
C LEU A 128 7.40 5.43 5.57
N GLY A 129 7.47 6.47 6.40
CA GLY A 129 6.32 7.27 6.81
C GLY A 129 5.53 7.85 5.65
N LEU A 130 6.19 8.17 4.52
CA LEU A 130 5.51 8.70 3.34
C LEU A 130 4.52 7.68 2.74
N GLN A 131 4.90 6.41 2.75
CA GLN A 131 4.03 5.32 2.29
C GLN A 131 2.79 5.19 3.18
N ILE A 132 2.93 5.48 4.48
CA ILE A 132 1.83 5.40 5.43
C ILE A 132 0.78 6.46 5.13
N ILE A 133 1.20 7.72 4.90
CA ILE A 133 0.31 8.81 4.52
C ILE A 133 -0.37 8.54 3.18
N ALA A 134 0.40 8.08 2.19
CA ALA A 134 -0.13 7.80 0.85
C ALA A 134 -1.28 6.77 0.91
N TYR A 135 -1.13 5.72 1.71
CA TYR A 135 -2.21 4.77 1.94
C TYR A 135 -3.38 5.37 2.70
N GLY A 136 -3.16 6.18 3.74
CA GLY A 136 -4.24 6.86 4.48
C GLY A 136 -5.16 7.70 3.59
N LEU A 137 -4.58 8.39 2.60
CA LEU A 137 -5.31 9.17 1.60
C LEU A 137 -6.04 8.28 0.56
N GLY A 138 -5.49 7.11 0.26
CA GLY A 138 -6.02 6.20 -0.75
C GLY A 138 -7.05 5.18 -0.23
N ALA A 139 -7.03 4.86 1.06
CA ALA A 139 -7.72 3.69 1.61
C ALA A 139 -9.23 3.67 1.33
N GLN A 140 -9.94 4.77 1.57
CA GLN A 140 -11.39 4.84 1.29
C GLN A 140 -11.71 4.78 -0.20
N HIS A 141 -10.84 5.32 -1.06
CA HIS A 141 -11.01 5.23 -2.52
C HIS A 141 -10.88 3.78 -3.00
N LEU A 142 -9.90 3.04 -2.47
CA LEU A 142 -9.71 1.62 -2.74
C LEU A 142 -10.89 0.80 -2.18
N ALA A 143 -11.39 1.14 -1.00
CA ALA A 143 -12.57 0.51 -0.40
C ALA A 143 -13.80 0.67 -1.30
N LEU A 144 -14.05 1.86 -1.83
CA LEU A 144 -15.17 2.13 -2.73
C LEU A 144 -15.04 1.40 -4.07
N LEU A 145 -13.83 1.32 -4.66
CA LEU A 145 -13.59 0.54 -5.87
C LEU A 145 -13.85 -0.95 -5.62
N THR A 146 -13.41 -1.47 -4.47
CA THR A 146 -13.64 -2.85 -4.04
C THR A 146 -15.12 -3.13 -3.86
N ARG A 147 -15.84 -2.26 -3.14
CA ARG A 147 -17.30 -2.31 -2.94
C ARG A 147 -18.06 -2.36 -4.27
N ARG A 148 -17.65 -1.53 -5.24
CA ARG A 148 -18.24 -1.48 -6.58
C ARG A 148 -17.80 -2.62 -7.50
N MET A 149 -17.04 -3.59 -6.99
CA MET A 149 -16.51 -4.74 -7.73
C MET A 149 -15.65 -4.32 -8.95
N GLN A 150 -14.98 -3.16 -8.87
CA GLN A 150 -14.16 -2.60 -9.94
C GLN A 150 -12.73 -3.17 -9.92
N PHE A 151 -12.59 -4.49 -9.81
CA PHE A 151 -11.30 -5.18 -9.68
C PHE A 151 -10.34 -4.92 -10.84
N ALA A 152 -10.85 -4.68 -12.05
CA ALA A 152 -10.02 -4.28 -13.20
C ALA A 152 -9.31 -2.94 -12.98
N ARG A 153 -10.00 -1.97 -12.35
CA ARG A 153 -9.39 -0.67 -12.04
C ARG A 153 -8.37 -0.80 -10.92
N LEU A 154 -8.69 -1.58 -9.88
CA LEU A 154 -7.74 -1.89 -8.81
C LEU A 154 -6.47 -2.55 -9.37
N ALA A 155 -6.62 -3.56 -10.23
CA ALA A 155 -5.50 -4.21 -10.90
C ALA A 155 -4.63 -3.24 -11.71
N ILE A 156 -5.24 -2.33 -12.47
CA ILE A 156 -4.51 -1.31 -13.23
C ILE A 156 -3.76 -0.37 -12.29
N ILE A 157 -4.38 0.09 -11.20
CA ILE A 157 -3.75 0.95 -10.20
C ILE A 157 -2.53 0.24 -9.60
N ASP A 158 -2.69 -1.01 -9.15
CA ASP A 158 -1.61 -1.78 -8.52
C ASP A 158 -0.43 -1.99 -9.47
N VAL A 159 -0.70 -2.42 -10.71
CA VAL A 159 0.34 -2.66 -11.72
C VAL A 159 1.02 -1.35 -12.13
N ALA A 160 0.25 -0.27 -12.35
CA ALA A 160 0.80 1.02 -12.71
C ALA A 160 1.68 1.60 -11.59
N SER A 161 1.24 1.50 -10.33
CA SER A 161 2.03 1.92 -9.17
C SER A 161 3.31 1.11 -9.02
N ALA A 162 3.27 -0.21 -9.22
CA ALA A 162 4.46 -1.07 -9.16
C ALA A 162 5.47 -0.73 -10.27
N ILE A 163 5.00 -0.55 -11.51
CA ILE A 163 5.86 -0.18 -12.65
C ILE A 163 6.44 1.23 -12.45
N ALA A 164 5.63 2.19 -12.00
CA ALA A 164 6.10 3.55 -11.70
C ALA A 164 7.17 3.55 -10.60
N GLY A 165 6.97 2.77 -9.52
CA GLY A 165 7.96 2.65 -8.46
C GLY A 165 9.28 2.05 -8.94
N LEU A 166 9.22 1.01 -9.78
CA LEU A 166 10.41 0.42 -10.39
C LEU A 166 11.12 1.40 -11.33
N ALA A 167 10.37 2.12 -12.16
CA ALA A 167 10.91 3.11 -13.08
C ALA A 167 11.58 4.28 -12.33
N VAL A 168 10.97 4.78 -11.26
CA VAL A 168 11.58 5.81 -10.39
C VAL A 168 12.85 5.28 -9.73
N SER A 169 12.85 4.04 -9.24
CA SER A 169 14.04 3.43 -8.63
C SER A 169 15.20 3.34 -9.62
N ILE A 170 14.94 2.87 -10.84
CA ILE A 170 15.94 2.77 -11.91
C ILE A 170 16.43 4.17 -12.34
N ALA A 171 15.51 5.12 -12.53
CA ALA A 171 15.86 6.48 -12.90
C ALA A 171 16.73 7.15 -11.83
N TRP A 172 16.43 6.92 -10.55
CA TRP A 172 17.22 7.43 -9.44
C TRP A 172 18.66 6.89 -9.47
N THR A 173 18.84 5.60 -9.75
CA THR A 173 20.17 4.99 -9.90
C THR A 173 21.00 5.64 -11.02
N PHE A 174 20.38 6.08 -12.11
CA PHE A 174 21.11 6.77 -13.19
C PHE A 174 21.52 8.21 -12.85
N ILE A 175 20.76 8.87 -11.97
CA ILE A 175 21.05 10.24 -11.51
C ILE A 175 22.14 10.20 -10.44
N ASP A 176 22.02 9.28 -9.48
CA ASP A 176 22.94 9.13 -8.35
C ASP A 176 24.03 8.10 -8.66
N ARG A 177 24.83 8.36 -9.71
CA ARG A 177 25.97 7.55 -10.19
C ARG A 177 27.12 7.38 -9.17
N SER A 178 26.82 7.45 -7.87
CA SER A 178 27.73 7.48 -6.73
C SER A 178 27.94 6.12 -6.04
N TYR A 179 27.50 5.01 -6.62
CA TYR A 179 27.72 3.65 -6.11
C TYR A 179 28.46 2.78 -7.11
#